data_AF-A0A2Z6QYN7-F1
#
_entry.id   AF-A0A2Z6QYN7-F1
#
_cell.length_a   1.000
_cell.length_b   1.000
_cell.length_c   1.000
_cell.angle_alpha   90.00
_cell.angle_beta   90.00
_cell.angle_gamma   90.00
#
_symmetry.space_group_name_H-M   'P 1'
#
loop_
_entity.id
_entity.type
_entity.pdbx_description
1 polymer ?
#
loop_
_entity_poly.entity_id
_entity_poly.type
_entity_poly.pdbx_seq_one_letter_code
_entity_poly.pdbx_strand_id
1 'polypeptide(L)'
;MSNSKSTDWITFANRLKDFIDSDTLMIEEKYRMPYPVTNITNLIINSNNSKTIRLDRNDRRYFIPDISEKYVNNGIGMNHYYTPLDSAIKDPEVGKAFYSYALEYVKLNPDFDERKIPMIKTKLMMVNRDNNKVHEFIKEKYIIQHRDLNESSSILYHDFKAWFATYANSNKKPSTVQEFTRALRELGIKAKQKRVGDQKADKRLQWYSATYTNLYTIFMKKNMIDEAENIEVPEGYKEFEVLIEIPPERLPNSVCEQEEVMNTQSE
;
A
#
# COMPACT_ATOMS: atom_id res chain seq x y z
N MET A 1 28.72 3.48 15.41
CA MET A 1 27.99 2.83 14.29
C MET A 1 26.64 3.50 14.14
N SER A 2 26.32 3.98 12.94
CA SER A 2 25.43 5.11 12.68
C SER A 2 23.94 4.79 12.82
N ASN A 3 23.24 5.67 13.56
CA ASN A 3 21.78 5.81 13.56
C ASN A 3 21.23 6.45 12.25
N SER A 4 21.96 6.43 11.13
CA SER A 4 21.66 7.31 9.98
C SER A 4 20.49 6.84 9.12
N LYS A 5 20.30 5.52 8.92
CA LYS A 5 19.39 5.02 7.87
C LYS A 5 17.92 5.44 8.02
N SER A 6 17.40 5.60 9.24
CA SER A 6 15.99 6.02 9.42
C SER A 6 15.79 7.53 9.29
N THR A 7 16.78 8.31 9.72
CA THR A 7 16.75 9.78 9.64
C THR A 7 16.90 10.23 8.19
N ASP A 8 17.72 9.52 7.42
CA ASP A 8 17.92 9.75 5.99
C ASP A 8 16.63 9.53 5.19
N TRP A 9 15.87 8.48 5.52
CA TRP A 9 14.61 8.17 4.82
C TRP A 9 13.49 9.17 5.10
N ILE A 10 13.33 9.60 6.35
CA ILE A 10 12.33 10.62 6.71
C ILE A 10 12.68 11.94 6.04
N THR A 11 13.97 12.29 6.01
CA THR A 11 14.45 13.50 5.33
C THR A 11 14.19 13.42 3.82
N PHE A 12 14.45 12.26 3.20
CA PHE A 12 14.15 12.04 1.79
C PHE A 12 12.65 12.17 1.50
N ALA A 13 11.79 11.52 2.29
CA ALA A 13 10.34 11.58 2.11
C ALA A 13 9.81 13.02 2.23
N ASN A 14 10.33 13.81 3.18
CA ASN A 14 9.95 15.21 3.33
C ASN A 14 10.43 16.05 2.14
N ARG A 15 11.69 15.87 1.70
CA ARG A 15 12.21 16.56 0.50
C ARG A 15 11.40 16.23 -0.75
N LEU A 16 10.97 14.98 -0.91
CA LEU A 16 10.14 14.58 -2.04
C LEU A 16 8.76 15.26 -1.99
N LYS A 17 8.15 15.37 -0.80
CA LYS A 17 6.89 16.10 -0.60
C LYS A 17 7.05 17.58 -0.96
N ASP A 18 8.12 18.22 -0.48
CA ASP A 18 8.41 19.62 -0.78
C ASP A 18 8.66 19.82 -2.28
N PHE A 19 9.35 18.87 -2.92
CA PHE A 19 9.62 18.91 -4.36
C PHE A 19 8.33 18.78 -5.21
N ILE A 20 7.34 18.03 -4.74
CA ILE A 20 6.03 17.89 -5.41
C ILE A 20 5.16 19.14 -5.20
N ASP A 21 5.12 19.69 -3.98
CA ASP A 21 4.20 20.76 -3.60
C ASP A 21 4.73 22.19 -3.86
N SER A 22 6.04 22.38 -3.96
CA SER A 22 6.63 23.73 -4.03
C SER A 22 6.40 24.38 -5.39
N ASP A 23 5.97 25.65 -5.40
CA ASP A 23 5.82 26.44 -6.63
C ASP A 23 7.17 26.83 -7.26
N THR A 24 8.26 26.76 -6.50
CA THR A 24 9.61 27.12 -6.95
C THR A 24 10.64 26.08 -6.55
N LEU A 25 11.63 25.88 -7.41
CA LEU A 25 12.77 25.00 -7.16
C LEU A 25 14.06 25.81 -7.22
N MET A 26 14.97 25.57 -6.27
CA MET A 26 16.33 26.09 -6.35
C MET A 26 17.18 25.11 -7.15
N ILE A 27 17.70 25.55 -8.29
CA ILE A 27 18.57 24.75 -9.14
C ILE A 27 20.02 25.06 -8.78
N GLU A 28 20.77 24.04 -8.39
CA GLU A 28 22.19 24.11 -8.06
C GLU A 28 23.01 23.34 -9.11
N GLU A 29 23.29 23.99 -10.24
CA GLU A 29 24.15 23.40 -11.26
C GLU A 29 25.63 23.41 -10.82
N LYS A 30 26.38 22.39 -11.26
CA LYS A 30 27.80 22.29 -10.95
C LYS A 30 28.55 23.52 -11.47
N TYR A 31 29.32 24.18 -10.59
CA TYR A 31 30.10 25.39 -10.86
C TYR A 31 29.27 26.62 -11.29
N ARG A 32 27.99 26.67 -10.93
CA ARG A 32 27.14 27.84 -11.14
C ARG A 32 26.54 28.30 -9.83
N MET A 33 26.14 29.57 -9.78
CA MET A 33 25.41 30.10 -8.64
C MET A 33 23.99 29.52 -8.64
N PRO A 34 23.45 29.12 -7.47
CA PRO A 34 22.07 28.68 -7.35
C PRO A 34 21.08 29.74 -7.83
N TYR A 35 20.03 29.32 -8.54
CA TYR A 35 18.96 30.21 -9.00
C TYR A 35 17.56 29.57 -8.82
N PRO A 36 16.54 30.36 -8.49
CA PRO A 36 15.16 29.88 -8.39
C PRO A 36 14.55 29.74 -9.78
N VAL A 37 13.76 28.69 -9.98
CA VAL A 37 12.90 28.48 -11.16
C VAL A 37 11.49 28.13 -10.73
N THR A 38 10.50 28.41 -11.57
CA THR A 38 9.13 27.93 -11.37
C THR A 38 9.10 26.41 -11.49
N ASN A 39 8.45 25.74 -10.54
CA ASN A 39 8.27 24.29 -10.57
C ASN A 39 7.13 23.92 -11.52
N ILE A 40 7.44 23.11 -12.52
CA ILE A 40 6.46 22.52 -13.46
C ILE A 40 6.58 20.99 -13.49
N THR A 41 7.18 20.41 -12.45
CA THR A 41 7.59 19.01 -12.47
C THR A 41 6.44 18.09 -12.10
N ASN A 42 6.18 17.10 -12.95
CA ASN A 42 5.33 15.95 -12.65
C ASN A 42 6.21 14.70 -12.53
N LEU A 43 5.97 13.87 -11.51
CA LEU A 43 6.81 12.71 -11.22
C LEU A 43 6.05 11.39 -11.47
N ILE A 44 6.68 10.50 -12.22
CA ILE A 44 6.30 9.08 -12.31
C ILE A 44 7.39 8.28 -11.62
N ILE A 45 7.03 7.52 -10.58
CA ILE A 45 7.97 6.74 -9.78
C ILE A 45 7.66 5.26 -9.95
N ASN A 46 8.61 4.52 -10.52
CA ASN A 46 8.51 3.08 -10.71
C ASN A 46 9.36 2.35 -9.66
N SER A 47 8.81 1.30 -9.06
CA SER A 47 9.54 0.51 -8.08
C SER A 47 8.97 -0.90 -7.96
N ASN A 48 9.85 -1.88 -7.83
CA ASN A 48 9.48 -3.27 -7.58
C ASN A 48 9.40 -3.59 -6.07
N ASN A 49 9.58 -2.58 -5.21
CA ASN A 49 9.54 -2.76 -3.76
C ASN A 49 8.21 -2.24 -3.24
N SER A 50 7.46 -3.03 -2.49
CA SER A 50 6.21 -2.56 -1.89
C SER A 50 6.40 -1.44 -0.84
N LYS A 51 7.64 -1.17 -0.39
CA LYS A 51 8.02 -0.11 0.57
C LYS A 51 8.72 1.09 -0.08
N THR A 52 8.33 1.50 -1.29
CA THR A 52 9.00 2.59 -2.02
C THR A 52 8.86 3.94 -1.35
N ILE A 53 7.68 4.27 -0.83
CA ILE A 53 7.38 5.60 -0.29
C ILE A 53 6.55 5.44 0.98
N ARG A 54 6.86 6.26 1.99
CA ARG A 54 6.05 6.34 3.20
C ARG A 54 4.92 7.34 2.98
N LEU A 55 3.69 6.87 3.08
CA LEU A 55 2.49 7.69 2.94
C LEU A 55 1.96 8.11 4.31
N ASP A 56 1.46 9.34 4.39
CA ASP A 56 0.64 9.78 5.52
C ASP A 56 -0.82 9.39 5.28
N ARG A 57 -1.62 9.25 6.34
CA ARG A 57 -3.01 8.78 6.25
C ARG A 57 -3.89 9.62 5.33
N ASN A 58 -3.60 10.92 5.25
CA ASN A 58 -4.35 11.88 4.44
C ASN A 58 -3.47 12.43 3.30
N ASP A 59 -2.55 11.63 2.77
CA ASP A 59 -1.66 12.09 1.70
C ASP A 59 -2.44 12.27 0.37
N ARG A 60 -2.34 13.49 -0.17
CA ARG A 60 -3.01 13.95 -1.39
C ARG A 60 -2.10 14.01 -2.62
N ARG A 61 -0.86 13.51 -2.55
CA ARG A 61 0.19 13.71 -3.55
C ARG A 61 0.45 12.50 -4.44
N TYR A 62 0.20 11.30 -3.90
CA TYR A 62 0.50 10.05 -4.61
C TYR A 62 -0.77 9.36 -5.11
N PHE A 63 -0.85 9.17 -6.42
CA PHE A 63 -1.71 8.19 -7.06
C PHE A 63 -0.94 6.87 -7.19
N ILE A 64 -1.51 5.77 -6.69
CA ILE A 64 -0.87 4.46 -6.68
C ILE A 64 -1.87 3.47 -7.27
N PRO A 65 -1.76 3.16 -8.57
CA PRO A 65 -2.68 2.24 -9.23
C PRO A 65 -2.44 0.80 -8.77
N ASP A 66 -3.52 0.01 -8.73
CA ASP A 66 -3.42 -1.45 -8.63
C ASP A 66 -2.93 -1.98 -9.99
N ILE A 67 -1.80 -2.67 -10.01
CA ILE A 67 -1.19 -3.17 -11.25
C ILE A 67 -1.56 -4.65 -11.43
N SER A 68 -2.12 -4.99 -12.59
CA SER A 68 -2.46 -6.37 -12.92
C SER A 68 -1.22 -7.21 -13.27
N GLU A 69 -1.12 -8.40 -12.68
CA GLU A 69 -0.09 -9.40 -12.99
C GLU A 69 -0.50 -10.38 -14.09
N LYS A 70 -1.64 -10.16 -14.77
CA LYS A 70 -2.25 -11.08 -15.75
C LYS A 70 -1.25 -11.61 -16.79
N TYR A 71 -0.39 -10.73 -17.30
CA TYR A 71 0.55 -11.09 -18.37
C TYR A 71 1.87 -11.67 -17.84
N VAL A 72 2.18 -11.50 -16.56
CA VAL A 72 3.37 -12.08 -15.92
C VAL A 72 3.13 -13.54 -15.56
N ASN A 73 1.98 -13.85 -14.94
CA ASN A 73 1.71 -15.17 -14.37
C ASN A 73 1.43 -16.27 -15.40
N ASN A 74 1.03 -15.89 -16.62
CA ASN A 74 0.74 -16.86 -17.68
C ASN A 74 1.98 -17.34 -18.45
N GLY A 75 3.19 -16.84 -18.16
CA GLY A 75 4.42 -17.20 -18.89
C GLY A 75 4.47 -16.78 -20.37
N ILE A 76 3.37 -16.22 -20.88
CA ILE A 76 3.12 -15.88 -22.30
C ILE A 76 3.26 -14.36 -22.54
N GLY A 77 3.28 -13.53 -21.49
CA GLY A 77 3.18 -12.08 -21.64
C GLY A 77 4.35 -11.41 -22.35
N MET A 78 5.58 -11.93 -22.22
CA MET A 78 6.74 -11.32 -22.89
C MET A 78 6.57 -11.31 -24.40
N ASN A 79 6.33 -12.46 -25.02
CA ASN A 79 6.30 -12.56 -26.47
C ASN A 79 4.98 -12.07 -27.08
N HIS A 80 3.84 -12.24 -26.38
CA HIS A 80 2.52 -11.95 -26.97
C HIS A 80 1.96 -10.58 -26.61
N TYR A 81 2.45 -9.92 -25.56
CA TYR A 81 1.95 -8.62 -25.14
C TYR A 81 3.06 -7.58 -25.09
N TYR A 82 4.12 -7.82 -24.31
CA TYR A 82 5.16 -6.82 -24.10
C TYR A 82 6.03 -6.58 -25.33
N THR A 83 6.37 -7.61 -26.12
CA THR A 83 7.13 -7.43 -27.37
C THR A 83 6.37 -6.63 -28.44
N PRO A 84 5.10 -6.95 -28.77
CA PRO A 84 4.31 -6.09 -29.66
C PRO A 84 4.14 -4.67 -29.11
N LEU A 85 3.90 -4.52 -27.81
CA LEU A 85 3.76 -3.21 -27.16
C LEU A 85 5.05 -2.38 -27.27
N ASP A 86 6.21 -2.96 -26.95
CA ASP A 86 7.52 -2.31 -27.08
C ASP A 86 7.81 -1.88 -28.52
N SER A 87 7.39 -2.69 -29.49
CA SER A 87 7.51 -2.34 -30.91
C SER A 87 6.59 -1.17 -31.29
N ALA A 88 5.34 -1.20 -30.82
CA ALA A 88 4.35 -0.16 -31.11
C ALA A 88 4.70 1.20 -30.50
N ILE A 89 5.17 1.25 -29.25
CA ILE A 89 5.52 2.53 -28.58
C ILE A 89 6.75 3.22 -29.20
N LYS A 90 7.57 2.48 -29.96
CA LYS A 90 8.72 3.01 -30.69
C LYS A 90 8.35 3.58 -32.06
N ASP A 91 7.14 3.31 -32.55
CA ASP A 91 6.63 3.91 -33.77
C ASP A 91 6.28 5.39 -33.53
N PRO A 92 6.90 6.34 -34.26
CA PRO A 92 6.60 7.77 -34.13
C PRO A 92 5.12 8.12 -34.38
N GLU A 93 4.42 7.39 -35.26
CA GLU A 93 3.01 7.66 -35.55
C GLU A 93 2.11 7.28 -34.37
N VAL A 94 2.43 6.19 -33.66
CA VAL A 94 1.75 5.80 -32.42
C VAL A 94 1.96 6.88 -31.35
N GLY A 95 3.18 7.40 -31.22
CA GLY A 95 3.48 8.50 -30.30
C GLY A 95 2.67 9.77 -30.60
N LYS A 96 2.54 10.14 -31.87
CA LYS A 96 1.69 11.27 -32.30
C LYS A 96 0.22 11.02 -32.00
N ALA A 97 -0.29 9.82 -32.32
CA ALA A 97 -1.67 9.45 -32.06
C ALA A 97 -1.99 9.51 -30.57
N PHE A 98 -1.11 9.00 -29.71
CA PHE A 98 -1.27 9.07 -28.26
C PHE A 98 -1.26 10.51 -27.74
N TYR A 99 -0.36 11.36 -28.25
CA TYR A 99 -0.33 12.77 -27.89
C TYR A 99 -1.63 13.50 -28.30
N SER A 100 -2.11 13.26 -29.52
CA SER A 100 -3.38 13.81 -30.01
C SER A 100 -4.56 13.35 -29.15
N TYR A 101 -4.61 12.07 -28.79
CA TYR A 101 -5.60 11.51 -27.87
C TYR A 101 -5.58 12.22 -26.51
N ALA A 102 -4.39 12.41 -25.92
CA ALA A 102 -4.25 13.10 -24.63
C ALA A 102 -4.74 14.56 -24.70
N LEU A 103 -4.44 15.28 -25.79
CA LEU A 103 -4.92 16.65 -25.99
C LEU A 103 -6.45 16.72 -26.11
N GLU A 104 -7.06 15.76 -26.79
CA GLU A 104 -8.52 15.69 -26.92
C GLU A 104 -9.17 15.30 -25.60
N TYR A 105 -8.60 14.33 -24.89
CA TYR A 105 -9.05 13.90 -23.57
C TYR A 105 -9.13 15.05 -22.57
N VAL A 106 -8.10 15.91 -22.51
CA VAL A 106 -8.09 17.09 -21.64
C VAL A 106 -9.19 18.09 -22.01
N LYS A 107 -9.47 18.26 -23.32
CA LYS A 107 -10.55 19.15 -23.78
C LYS A 107 -11.94 18.61 -23.42
N LEU A 108 -12.13 17.30 -23.47
CA LEU A 108 -13.42 16.64 -23.17
C LEU A 108 -13.74 16.61 -21.68
N ASN A 109 -12.70 16.67 -20.83
CA ASN A 109 -12.81 16.56 -19.38
C ASN A 109 -12.27 17.82 -18.66
N PRO A 110 -12.85 19.02 -18.91
CA PRO A 110 -12.35 20.28 -18.34
C PRO A 110 -12.51 20.35 -16.82
N ASP A 111 -13.43 19.57 -16.26
CA ASP A 111 -13.71 19.52 -14.82
C ASP A 111 -12.81 18.53 -14.06
N PHE A 112 -11.83 17.92 -14.73
CA PHE A 112 -10.90 16.99 -14.10
C PHE A 112 -10.03 17.71 -13.05
N ASP A 113 -10.15 17.26 -11.81
CA ASP A 113 -9.37 17.77 -10.69
C ASP A 113 -8.24 16.78 -10.35
N GLU A 114 -7.04 17.09 -10.84
CA GLU A 114 -5.83 16.30 -10.60
C GLU A 114 -5.48 16.14 -9.11
N ARG A 115 -6.00 17.01 -8.23
CA ARG A 115 -5.77 16.95 -6.77
C ARG A 115 -6.74 16.01 -6.07
N LYS A 116 -7.81 15.58 -6.72
CA LYS A 116 -8.75 14.57 -6.21
C LYS A 116 -8.25 13.16 -6.51
N ILE A 117 -7.16 12.78 -5.83
CA ILE A 117 -6.58 11.46 -5.98
C ILE A 117 -7.46 10.41 -5.27
N PRO A 118 -7.93 9.35 -5.96
CA PRO A 118 -8.73 8.30 -5.36
C PRO A 118 -7.94 7.48 -4.32
N MET A 119 -8.66 6.98 -3.32
CA MET A 119 -8.10 6.10 -2.30
C MET A 119 -8.31 4.63 -2.71
N ILE A 120 -7.30 4.06 -3.39
CA ILE A 120 -7.33 2.70 -3.96
C ILE A 120 -6.76 1.68 -2.95
N LYS A 121 -7.04 0.38 -3.14
CA LYS A 121 -6.59 -0.73 -2.29
C LYS A 121 -5.08 -0.70 -2.02
N THR A 122 -4.24 -0.59 -3.05
CA THR A 122 -2.77 -0.51 -2.86
C THR A 122 -2.37 0.70 -2.02
N LYS A 123 -2.96 1.87 -2.26
CA LYS A 123 -2.70 3.08 -1.46
C LYS A 123 -3.10 2.89 0.01
N LEU A 124 -4.25 2.27 0.27
CA LEU A 124 -4.70 1.93 1.62
C LEU A 124 -3.75 0.95 2.32
N MET A 125 -3.29 -0.08 1.61
CA MET A 125 -2.31 -1.02 2.13
C MET A 125 -1.00 -0.33 2.48
N MET A 126 -0.51 0.58 1.64
CA MET A 126 0.72 1.34 1.90
C MET A 126 0.59 2.32 3.06
N VAL A 127 -0.56 2.99 3.21
CA VAL A 127 -0.87 3.87 4.35
C VAL A 127 -0.99 3.09 5.65
N ASN A 128 -1.69 1.95 5.60
CA ASN A 128 -1.94 1.10 6.76
C ASN A 128 -0.79 0.11 7.02
N ARG A 129 0.28 0.17 6.23
CA ARG A 129 1.46 -0.64 6.43
C ARG A 129 2.07 -0.28 7.77
N ASP A 130 1.84 -1.17 8.74
CA ASP A 130 2.03 -0.81 10.13
C ASP A 130 3.51 -0.66 10.45
N ASN A 131 3.90 0.54 10.88
CA ASN A 131 5.19 0.74 11.53
C ASN A 131 5.18 0.20 12.97
N ASN A 132 4.01 -0.20 13.49
CA ASN A 132 3.88 -0.71 14.84
C ASN A 132 4.36 -2.16 14.93
N LYS A 133 5.50 -2.36 15.60
CA LYS A 133 6.10 -3.68 15.81
C LYS A 133 5.23 -4.65 16.59
N VAL A 134 4.29 -4.15 17.38
CA VAL A 134 3.30 -5.00 18.05
C VAL A 134 2.34 -5.60 17.04
N HIS A 135 1.94 -4.85 16.02
CA HIS A 135 1.01 -5.34 15.01
C HIS A 135 1.70 -6.32 14.07
N GLU A 136 2.96 -6.06 13.70
CA GLU A 136 3.81 -7.02 12.98
C GLU A 136 3.95 -8.34 13.76
N PHE A 137 4.24 -8.27 15.06
CA PHE A 137 4.32 -9.44 15.94
C PHE A 137 3.02 -10.25 15.94
N ILE A 138 1.87 -9.59 16.10
CA ILE A 138 0.58 -10.28 16.10
C ILE A 138 0.30 -10.94 14.74
N LYS A 139 0.62 -10.25 13.65
CA LYS A 139 0.46 -10.77 12.29
C LYS A 139 1.31 -12.03 12.09
N GLU A 140 2.59 -11.96 12.42
CA GLU A 140 3.53 -13.07 12.19
C GLU A 140 3.23 -14.28 13.07
N LYS A 141 2.94 -14.06 14.36
CA LYS A 141 2.76 -15.16 15.31
C LYS A 141 1.38 -15.81 15.23
N TYR A 142 0.32 -15.05 14.91
CA TYR A 142 -1.06 -15.54 14.99
C TYR A 142 -1.76 -15.62 13.64
N ILE A 143 -1.47 -14.70 12.70
CA ILE A 143 -2.16 -14.70 11.40
C ILE A 143 -1.44 -15.61 10.41
N ILE A 144 -0.13 -15.41 10.21
CA ILE A 144 0.67 -16.23 9.28
C ILE A 144 0.74 -17.69 9.74
N GLN A 145 0.76 -17.93 11.05
CA GLN A 145 0.81 -19.29 11.61
C GLN A 145 -0.56 -19.94 11.84
N HIS A 146 -1.67 -19.27 11.47
CA HIS A 146 -3.03 -19.77 11.66
C HIS A 146 -3.35 -20.17 13.11
N ARG A 147 -2.95 -19.32 14.08
CA ARG A 147 -3.12 -19.60 15.51
C ARG A 147 -4.11 -18.66 16.18
N ASP A 148 -4.92 -19.23 17.05
CA ASP A 148 -5.72 -18.47 18.00
C ASP A 148 -4.81 -17.76 19.01
N LEU A 149 -5.15 -16.50 19.33
CA LEU A 149 -4.56 -15.80 20.44
C LEU A 149 -5.30 -16.22 21.72
N ASN A 150 -4.61 -16.87 22.65
CA ASN A 150 -5.19 -17.27 23.94
C ASN A 150 -4.13 -17.30 25.05
N GLU A 151 -3.62 -16.13 25.42
CA GLU A 151 -2.49 -16.00 26.33
C GLU A 151 -2.72 -14.95 27.41
N SER A 152 -2.05 -15.13 28.57
CA SER A 152 -1.99 -14.08 29.59
C SER A 152 -1.17 -12.89 29.09
N SER A 153 -1.47 -11.68 29.57
CA SER A 153 -0.75 -10.47 29.17
C SER A 153 0.76 -10.55 29.45
N SER A 154 1.17 -11.25 30.50
CA SER A 154 2.58 -11.40 30.86
C SER A 154 3.33 -12.31 29.89
N ILE A 155 2.72 -13.43 29.50
CA ILE A 155 3.27 -14.37 28.52
C ILE A 155 3.34 -13.70 27.15
N LEU A 156 2.23 -13.10 26.73
CA LEU A 156 2.15 -12.45 25.42
C LEU A 156 3.20 -11.33 25.26
N TYR A 157 3.40 -10.51 26.29
CA TYR A 157 4.44 -9.47 26.28
C TYR A 157 5.85 -10.05 26.36
N HIS A 158 6.06 -11.14 27.10
CA HIS A 158 7.33 -11.83 27.13
C HIS A 158 7.72 -12.35 25.73
N ASP A 159 6.76 -12.97 25.05
CA ASP A 159 6.96 -13.51 23.71
C ASP A 159 7.19 -12.41 22.69
N PHE A 160 6.49 -11.27 22.82
CA PHE A 160 6.78 -10.08 22.03
C PHE A 160 8.22 -9.61 22.22
N LYS A 161 8.74 -9.56 23.46
CA LYS A 161 10.14 -9.18 23.71
C LYS A 161 11.13 -10.17 23.09
N ALA A 162 10.84 -11.46 23.18
CA ALA A 162 11.68 -12.51 22.60
C ALA A 162 11.71 -12.39 21.07
N TRP A 163 10.54 -12.28 20.43
CA TRP A 163 10.42 -12.04 18.99
C TRP A 163 11.09 -10.73 18.56
N PHE A 164 10.94 -9.66 19.34
CA PHE A 164 11.58 -8.38 19.05
C PHE A 164 13.11 -8.47 19.10
N ALA A 165 13.66 -9.26 20.04
CA ALA A 165 15.10 -9.49 20.15
C ALA A 165 15.65 -10.28 18.94
N THR A 166 14.90 -11.22 18.38
CA THR A 166 15.29 -11.94 17.16
C THR A 166 15.14 -11.07 15.91
N TYR A 167 14.15 -10.17 15.90
CA TYR A 167 13.91 -9.25 14.78
C TYR A 167 14.92 -8.09 14.74
N ALA A 168 15.20 -7.48 15.89
CA ALA A 168 16.08 -6.32 16.00
C ALA A 168 17.54 -6.76 16.22
N ASN A 169 18.28 -6.97 15.13
CA ASN A 169 19.72 -7.26 15.12
C ASN A 169 20.63 -6.19 15.80
N SER A 170 20.10 -5.19 16.50
CA SER A 170 20.89 -4.25 17.32
C SER A 170 20.03 -3.50 18.36
N ASN A 171 20.63 -3.21 19.53
CA ASN A 171 20.41 -2.22 20.62
C ASN A 171 19.06 -1.46 20.82
N LYS A 172 18.01 -1.71 20.04
CA LYS A 172 16.70 -1.10 20.20
C LYS A 172 15.96 -1.80 21.32
N LYS A 173 15.34 -1.01 22.19
CA LYS A 173 14.50 -1.55 23.26
C LYS A 173 13.12 -1.86 22.68
N PRO A 174 12.50 -2.99 23.07
CA PRO A 174 11.10 -3.25 22.75
C PRO A 174 10.22 -2.16 23.37
N SER A 175 9.04 -1.94 22.77
CA SER A 175 8.01 -1.07 23.34
C SER A 175 7.70 -1.48 24.78
N THR A 176 7.40 -0.50 25.63
CA THR A 176 7.01 -0.75 27.03
C THR A 176 5.71 -1.55 27.11
N VAL A 177 5.42 -2.16 28.26
CA VAL A 177 4.14 -2.87 28.49
C VAL A 177 2.93 -1.97 28.21
N GLN A 178 3.04 -0.68 28.56
CA GLN A 178 1.96 0.30 28.35
C GLN A 178 1.74 0.57 26.86
N GLU A 179 2.81 0.80 26.09
CA GLU A 179 2.75 0.97 24.64
C GLU A 179 2.26 -0.29 23.94
N PHE A 180 2.71 -1.46 24.39
CA PHE A 180 2.26 -2.77 23.91
C PHE A 180 0.75 -2.95 24.10
N THR A 181 0.27 -2.66 25.32
CA THR A 181 -1.16 -2.74 25.65
C THR A 181 -1.98 -1.73 24.86
N ARG A 182 -1.46 -0.53 24.62
CA ARG A 182 -2.11 0.50 23.80
C ARG A 182 -2.24 0.04 22.34
N ALA A 183 -1.17 -0.49 21.76
CA ALA A 183 -1.17 -1.02 20.39
C ALA A 183 -2.19 -2.16 20.21
N LEU A 184 -2.23 -3.12 21.13
CA LEU A 184 -3.26 -4.17 21.09
C LEU A 184 -4.69 -3.61 21.14
N ARG A 185 -4.91 -2.57 21.94
CA ARG A 185 -6.21 -1.89 22.01
C ARG A 185 -6.56 -1.18 20.70
N GLU A 186 -5.59 -0.57 20.02
CA GLU A 186 -5.76 0.06 18.69
C GLU A 186 -6.09 -0.96 17.58
N LEU A 187 -5.63 -2.20 17.73
CA LEU A 187 -6.07 -3.35 16.93
C LEU A 187 -7.48 -3.83 17.30
N GLY A 188 -8.07 -3.35 18.39
CA GLY A 188 -9.35 -3.84 18.91
C GLY A 188 -9.23 -5.09 19.79
N ILE A 189 -8.02 -5.53 20.12
CA ILE A 189 -7.76 -6.68 20.99
C ILE A 189 -7.77 -6.18 22.44
N LYS A 190 -8.89 -6.40 23.14
CA LYS A 190 -9.10 -5.95 24.52
C LYS A 190 -8.74 -7.04 25.52
N ALA A 191 -8.03 -6.66 26.59
CA ALA A 191 -7.76 -7.55 27.72
C ALA A 191 -9.06 -7.87 28.48
N LYS A 192 -9.27 -9.13 28.81
CA LYS A 192 -10.30 -9.61 29.74
C LYS A 192 -9.64 -10.06 31.03
N GLN A 193 -10.35 -9.99 32.16
CA GLN A 193 -9.87 -10.62 33.39
C GLN A 193 -10.27 -12.09 33.41
N LYS A 194 -9.29 -12.97 33.65
CA LYS A 194 -9.50 -14.41 33.79
C LYS A 194 -8.97 -14.86 35.15
N ARG A 195 -9.76 -15.66 35.88
CA ARG A 195 -9.29 -16.34 37.08
C ARG A 195 -8.39 -17.50 36.67
N VAL A 196 -7.23 -17.60 37.31
CA VAL A 196 -6.24 -18.65 37.02
C VAL A 196 -5.83 -19.28 38.36
N GLY A 197 -6.04 -20.59 38.50
CA GLY A 197 -5.76 -21.38 39.70
C GLY A 197 -6.99 -21.75 40.52
N ASP A 198 -6.78 -22.48 41.62
CA ASP A 198 -7.84 -22.92 42.53
C ASP A 198 -8.57 -21.74 43.18
N GLN A 199 -9.85 -21.94 43.51
CA GLN A 199 -10.75 -20.92 44.07
C GLN A 199 -10.18 -20.17 45.29
N LYS A 200 -9.22 -20.75 46.02
CA LYS A 200 -8.59 -20.16 47.21
C LYS A 200 -7.58 -19.05 46.94
N ALA A 201 -7.04 -18.94 45.71
CA ALA A 201 -5.95 -17.98 45.43
C ALA A 201 -6.42 -16.61 44.88
N ASP A 202 -7.71 -16.47 44.52
CA ASP A 202 -8.38 -15.32 43.85
C ASP A 202 -7.49 -14.45 42.93
N LYS A 203 -6.53 -15.06 42.24
CA LYS A 203 -5.58 -14.36 41.39
C LYS A 203 -6.22 -14.14 40.02
N ARG A 204 -6.61 -12.89 39.75
CA ARG A 204 -7.13 -12.47 38.45
C ARG A 204 -5.99 -11.96 37.59
N LEU A 205 -5.82 -12.57 36.42
CA LEU A 205 -4.82 -12.14 35.43
C LEU A 205 -5.51 -11.49 34.24
N GLN A 206 -4.81 -10.54 33.62
CA GLN A 206 -5.22 -10.01 32.32
C GLN A 206 -4.92 -11.04 31.24
N TRP A 207 -5.90 -11.25 30.37
CA TRP A 207 -5.92 -12.30 29.37
C TRP A 207 -6.37 -11.75 28.02
N TYR A 208 -5.69 -12.16 26.95
CA TYR A 208 -6.08 -11.84 25.58
C TYR A 208 -6.58 -13.11 24.90
N SER A 209 -7.77 -13.01 24.32
CA SER A 209 -8.43 -14.11 23.63
C SER A 209 -9.02 -13.61 22.31
N ALA A 210 -8.59 -14.13 21.18
CA ALA A 210 -9.16 -13.89 19.86
C ALA A 210 -8.94 -15.11 18.97
N THR A 211 -9.98 -15.54 18.28
CA THR A 211 -9.87 -16.60 17.27
C THR A 211 -9.13 -16.09 16.04
N TYR A 212 -8.52 -17.01 15.29
CA TYR A 212 -7.87 -16.74 14.02
C TYR A 212 -8.78 -15.98 13.07
N THR A 213 -10.03 -16.42 12.86
CA THR A 213 -11.03 -15.74 12.01
C THR A 213 -11.26 -14.29 12.43
N ASN A 214 -11.33 -14.01 13.74
CA ASN A 214 -11.52 -12.66 14.24
C ASN A 214 -10.27 -11.79 14.02
N LEU A 215 -9.07 -12.34 14.26
CA LEU A 215 -7.81 -11.64 14.00
C LEU A 215 -7.65 -11.35 12.50
N TYR A 216 -7.89 -12.33 11.64
CA TYR A 216 -7.87 -12.19 10.20
C TYR A 216 -8.84 -11.10 9.73
N THR A 217 -10.09 -11.12 10.23
CA THR A 217 -11.10 -10.10 9.89
C THR A 217 -10.67 -8.70 10.33
N ILE A 218 -10.05 -8.55 11.51
CA ILE A 218 -9.53 -7.26 12.00
C ILE A 218 -8.44 -6.73 11.06
N PHE A 219 -7.50 -7.58 10.68
CA PHE A 219 -6.37 -7.19 9.84
C PHE A 219 -6.79 -6.94 8.38
N MET A 220 -7.75 -7.69 7.85
CA MET A 220 -8.37 -7.43 6.55
C MET A 220 -9.11 -6.09 6.54
N LYS A 221 -9.97 -5.81 7.54
CA LYS A 221 -10.70 -4.54 7.64
C LYS A 221 -9.79 -3.32 7.74
N LYS A 222 -8.57 -3.50 8.26
CA LYS A 222 -7.55 -2.46 8.36
C LYS A 222 -6.61 -2.43 7.15
N ASN A 223 -6.83 -3.25 6.12
CA ASN A 223 -5.96 -3.42 4.94
C ASN A 223 -4.50 -3.71 5.32
N MET A 224 -4.30 -4.58 6.31
CA MET A 224 -2.99 -4.93 6.86
C MET A 224 -2.47 -6.29 6.39
N ILE A 225 -3.22 -7.01 5.55
CA ILE A 225 -2.83 -8.25 4.88
C ILE A 225 -2.64 -7.94 3.40
N ASP A 226 -1.49 -8.34 2.85
CA ASP A 226 -1.15 -8.17 1.43
C ASP A 226 -1.61 -9.43 0.67
N GLU A 227 -2.12 -9.27 -0.55
CA GLU A 227 -2.49 -10.40 -1.41
C GLU A 227 -1.27 -11.28 -1.72
N ALA A 228 -0.07 -10.69 -1.78
CA ALA A 228 1.19 -11.41 -1.98
C ALA A 228 1.65 -12.26 -0.79
N GLU A 229 1.03 -12.13 0.39
CA GLU A 229 1.44 -12.87 1.59
C GLU A 229 0.90 -14.32 1.65
N ASN A 230 0.13 -14.77 0.66
CA ASN A 230 -0.39 -16.15 0.53
C ASN A 230 -0.96 -16.71 1.85
N ILE A 231 -1.73 -15.89 2.57
CA ILE A 231 -2.35 -16.28 3.84
C ILE A 231 -3.66 -17.00 3.55
N GLU A 232 -3.85 -18.23 4.05
CA GLU A 232 -5.11 -18.97 3.85
C GLU A 232 -6.31 -18.19 4.40
N VAL A 233 -7.37 -18.09 3.61
CA VAL A 233 -8.59 -17.38 4.02
C VAL A 233 -9.36 -18.27 5.02
N PRO A 234 -9.79 -17.75 6.19
CA PRO A 234 -10.58 -18.53 7.14
C PRO A 234 -11.92 -18.96 6.54
N GLU A 235 -12.34 -20.18 6.88
CA GLU A 235 -13.64 -20.73 6.48
C GLU A 235 -14.79 -19.84 7.00
N GLY A 236 -15.63 -19.34 6.08
CA GLY A 236 -16.77 -18.48 6.40
C GLY A 236 -16.52 -16.96 6.36
N TYR A 237 -15.35 -16.49 5.93
CA TYR A 237 -15.12 -15.06 5.65
C TYR A 237 -15.99 -14.58 4.48
N LYS A 238 -16.67 -13.43 4.65
CA LYS A 238 -17.41 -12.74 3.60
C LYS A 238 -16.68 -11.44 3.26
N GLU A 239 -16.20 -11.34 2.03
CA GLU A 239 -15.57 -10.14 1.50
C GLU A 239 -16.62 -9.02 1.35
N PHE A 240 -16.24 -7.78 1.64
CA PHE A 240 -17.09 -6.61 1.44
C PHE A 240 -16.45 -5.77 0.33
N GLU A 241 -17.03 -5.80 -0.87
CA GLU A 241 -16.60 -4.91 -1.95
C GLU A 241 -16.95 -3.46 -1.60
N VAL A 242 -15.93 -2.60 -1.61
CA VAL A 242 -16.13 -1.14 -1.58
C VAL A 242 -16.27 -0.69 -3.03
N LEU A 243 -17.51 -0.47 -3.46
CA LEU A 243 -17.80 0.14 -4.75
C LEU A 243 -17.30 1.59 -4.74
N ILE A 244 -16.26 1.88 -5.52
CA ILE A 244 -15.86 3.25 -5.82
C ILE A 244 -16.71 3.69 -7.01
N GLU A 245 -17.60 4.66 -6.80
CA GLU A 245 -18.32 5.31 -7.89
C GLU A 245 -17.32 6.15 -8.71
N ILE A 246 -16.95 5.64 -9.89
CA ILE A 246 -16.16 6.40 -10.85
C ILE A 246 -17.15 7.30 -11.62
N PRO A 247 -16.97 8.62 -11.64
CA PRO A 247 -17.81 9.49 -12.45
C PRO A 247 -17.71 9.12 -13.94
N PRO A 248 -18.77 9.31 -14.74
CA PRO A 248 -18.79 8.90 -16.13
C PRO A 248 -17.70 9.62 -16.94
N GLU A 249 -16.70 8.85 -17.37
CA GLU A 249 -15.55 9.30 -18.15
C GLU A 249 -15.97 9.57 -19.61
N ARG A 250 -15.52 10.70 -20.18
CA ARG A 250 -15.73 11.03 -21.59
C ARG A 250 -14.46 10.71 -22.36
N LEU A 251 -14.51 9.65 -23.15
CA LEU A 251 -13.39 9.22 -23.98
C LEU A 251 -13.44 9.92 -25.36
N PRO A 252 -12.29 10.30 -25.92
CA PRO A 252 -12.18 10.62 -27.34
C PRO A 252 -12.74 9.47 -28.20
N ASN A 253 -13.50 9.80 -29.24
CA ASN A 253 -13.97 8.78 -30.18
C ASN A 253 -12.75 8.13 -30.84
N SER A 254 -12.56 6.82 -30.66
CA SER A 254 -11.53 6.11 -31.38
C SER A 254 -11.93 6.03 -32.86
N VAL A 255 -10.97 6.17 -33.76
CA VAL A 255 -11.17 6.06 -35.22
C VAL A 255 -11.46 4.60 -35.65
N CYS A 256 -11.81 3.70 -34.72
CA CYS A 256 -12.07 2.29 -35.02
C CYS A 256 -13.50 1.96 -35.47
N GLU A 257 -14.40 2.95 -35.64
CA GLU A 257 -15.77 2.69 -36.13
C GLU A 257 -15.87 2.49 -37.66
N GLN A 258 -14.78 2.23 -38.40
CA GLN A 258 -14.84 2.12 -39.87
C GLN A 258 -14.50 0.74 -40.48
N GLU A 259 -14.22 -0.32 -39.72
CA GLU A 259 -13.97 -1.66 -40.32
C GLU A 259 -15.17 -2.62 -40.35
N GLU A 260 -16.34 -2.27 -39.80
CA GLU A 260 -17.52 -3.16 -39.82
C GLU A 260 -18.41 -3.06 -41.08
N VAL A 261 -18.09 -2.21 -42.07
CA VAL A 261 -18.98 -2.00 -43.24
C VAL A 261 -18.49 -2.66 -44.54
N MET A 262 -17.33 -3.35 -44.58
CA MET A 262 -16.83 -3.98 -45.82
C MET A 262 -16.91 -5.52 -45.91
N ASN A 263 -17.62 -6.20 -44.99
CA ASN A 263 -17.71 -7.67 -45.03
C ASN A 263 -19.11 -8.25 -45.32
N THR A 264 -20.02 -7.47 -45.91
CA THR A 264 -21.36 -7.95 -46.34
C THR A 264 -21.64 -7.77 -47.83
N GLN A 265 -20.63 -7.87 -48.69
CA GLN A 265 -20.82 -8.04 -50.14
C GLN A 265 -19.77 -8.96 -50.76
N SER A 266 -19.87 -10.27 -50.49
CA SER A 266 -19.41 -11.35 -51.39
C SER A 266 -19.66 -12.72 -50.75
N GLU A 267 -20.83 -13.28 -51.02
CA GLU A 267 -21.10 -14.64 -51.52
C GLU A 267 -22.60 -14.95 -51.49
#